data_AF-C9K5V1-F1
#
_entry.id   AF-C9K5V1-F1
#
_cell.length_a   1.000
_cell.length_b   1.000
_cell.length_c   1.000
_cell.angle_alpha   90.00
_cell.angle_beta   90.00
_cell.angle_gamma   90.00
#
_symmetry.space_group_name_H-M   'P 1'
#
loop_
_entity.id
_entity.type
_entity.pdbx_description
1 polymer ?
#
loop_
_entity_poly.entity_id
_entity_poly.type
_entity_poly.pdbx_seq_one_letter_code
_entity_poly.pdbx_strand_id
1 'polypeptide(L)'
;ATGRMTCRETHTGFHVWMNARQDGGRPEHYIVQNSKGIQHELRVRIGGNGWISSFGEAQRGIFRLGKEEQAIFDVIVDGDQKVIPGEYMLSISGECIVLGR
;
A
#
# COMPACT_ATOMS: atom_id res chain seq x y z
N ALA A 1 6.94 -0.80 -8.09
CA ALA A 1 7.28 0.62 -7.82
C ALA A 1 7.76 0.73 -6.39
N THR A 2 8.61 1.70 -6.07
CA THR A 2 9.16 1.87 -4.70
C THR A 2 8.80 3.25 -4.20
N GLY A 3 8.30 3.33 -2.97
CA GLY A 3 7.91 4.55 -2.29
C GLY A 3 8.68 4.75 -0.99
N ARG A 4 8.73 5.99 -0.53
CA ARG A 4 9.34 6.37 0.74
C ARG A 4 8.41 7.28 1.51
N MET A 5 8.21 6.97 2.78
CA MET A 5 7.48 7.80 3.72
C MET A 5 8.46 8.41 4.72
N THR A 6 8.25 9.69 5.07
CA THR A 6 9.09 10.42 6.03
C THR A 6 8.23 11.02 7.14
N CYS A 7 8.58 10.72 8.39
CA CYS A 7 7.94 11.22 9.61
C CYS A 7 8.99 11.94 10.46
N ARG A 8 8.91 13.28 10.55
CA ARG A 8 9.88 14.12 11.29
C ARG A 8 9.52 14.33 12.75
N GLU A 9 8.23 14.29 13.07
CA GLU A 9 7.74 14.42 14.44
C GLU A 9 7.83 13.09 15.18
N THR A 10 7.68 13.14 16.51
CA THR A 10 7.66 11.91 17.33
C THR A 10 6.51 11.01 16.90
N HIS A 11 6.84 9.79 16.50
CA HIS A 11 5.89 8.78 16.06
C HIS A 11 6.34 7.40 16.57
N THR A 12 5.44 6.42 16.45
CA THR A 12 5.64 5.02 16.86
C THR A 12 5.54 4.05 15.70
N GLY A 13 5.17 4.53 14.52
CA GLY A 13 5.20 3.74 13.30
C GLY A 13 4.67 4.48 12.09
N PHE A 14 4.47 3.71 11.02
CA PHE A 14 4.00 4.15 9.72
C PHE A 14 2.80 3.31 9.33
N HIS A 15 1.81 3.94 8.72
CA HIS A 15 0.68 3.27 8.07
C HIS A 15 0.63 3.72 6.61
N VAL A 16 0.54 2.78 5.68
CA VAL A 16 0.51 3.04 4.23
C VAL A 16 -0.60 2.21 3.61
N TRP A 17 -1.38 2.83 2.73
CA TRP A 17 -2.45 2.15 1.98
C TRP A 17 -2.55 2.68 0.56
N MET A 18 -3.14 1.88 -0.32
CA MET A 18 -3.40 2.29 -1.70
C MET A 18 -4.84 2.80 -1.84
N ASN A 19 -5.02 3.88 -2.60
CA ASN A 19 -6.32 4.47 -2.91
C ASN A 19 -6.98 3.70 -4.07
N ALA A 20 -7.16 2.40 -3.90
CA ALA A 20 -7.74 1.47 -4.88
C ALA A 20 -8.65 0.45 -4.19
N ARG A 21 -9.40 -0.33 -4.98
CA ARG A 21 -10.24 -1.41 -4.44
C ARG A 21 -9.37 -2.51 -3.84
N GLN A 22 -9.67 -2.95 -2.62
CA GLN A 22 -9.00 -4.11 -2.01
C GLN A 22 -9.40 -5.41 -2.71
N ASP A 23 -8.46 -6.34 -2.81
CA ASP A 23 -8.69 -7.66 -3.40
C ASP A 23 -8.97 -8.72 -2.32
N GLY A 24 -10.19 -9.25 -2.30
CA GLY A 24 -10.57 -10.37 -1.43
C GLY A 24 -10.50 -10.07 0.07
N GLY A 25 -10.66 -8.80 0.49
CA GLY A 25 -10.64 -8.41 1.91
C GLY A 25 -9.24 -8.44 2.55
N ARG A 26 -8.18 -8.69 1.77
CA ARG A 26 -6.81 -8.67 2.27
C ARG A 26 -6.29 -7.22 2.31
N PRO A 27 -5.90 -6.69 3.48
CA PRO A 27 -5.51 -5.28 3.68
C PRO A 27 -4.48 -4.74 2.69
N GLU A 28 -3.50 -5.56 2.35
CA GLU A 28 -2.32 -5.22 1.56
C GLU A 28 -2.49 -5.47 0.06
N HIS A 29 -3.60 -6.08 -0.39
CA HIS A 29 -3.84 -6.45 -1.78
C HIS A 29 -4.87 -5.53 -2.45
N TYR A 30 -4.59 -5.12 -3.68
CA TYR A 30 -5.37 -4.10 -4.40
C TYR A 30 -5.54 -4.44 -5.88
N ILE A 31 -6.62 -3.91 -6.46
CA ILE A 31 -6.93 -3.97 -7.88
C ILE A 31 -6.86 -2.55 -8.46
N VAL A 32 -5.88 -2.33 -9.33
CA VAL A 32 -5.68 -1.06 -10.04
C VAL A 32 -6.27 -1.19 -11.44
N GLN A 33 -7.17 -0.26 -11.79
CA GLN A 33 -7.76 -0.23 -13.12
C GLN A 33 -6.95 0.69 -14.04
N ASN A 34 -6.94 0.36 -15.33
CA ASN A 34 -6.38 1.22 -16.36
C ASN A 34 -7.13 2.57 -16.40
N SER A 35 -6.42 3.65 -16.74
CA SER A 35 -6.95 5.03 -16.77
C SER A 35 -7.75 5.40 -18.03
N LYS A 36 -7.66 4.63 -19.12
CA LYS A 36 -8.23 4.91 -20.45
C LYS A 36 -8.69 3.62 -21.16
N GLY A 37 -9.99 3.46 -21.37
CA GLY A 37 -10.57 2.40 -22.19
C GLY A 37 -11.36 1.36 -21.39
N ILE A 38 -11.34 0.10 -21.84
CA ILE A 38 -11.94 -1.04 -21.13
C ILE A 38 -11.19 -1.23 -19.81
N GLN A 39 -11.91 -1.38 -18.70
CA GLN A 39 -11.34 -1.56 -17.35
C GLN A 39 -10.55 -2.87 -17.24
N HIS A 40 -9.29 -2.84 -17.67
CA HIS A 40 -8.34 -3.92 -17.40
C HIS A 40 -7.80 -3.78 -15.98
N GLU A 41 -7.63 -4.92 -15.31
CA GLU A 41 -7.17 -4.99 -13.93
C GLU A 41 -5.67 -5.32 -13.87
N LEU A 42 -4.97 -4.65 -12.96
CA LEU A 42 -3.64 -5.00 -12.49
C LEU A 42 -3.75 -5.30 -10.99
N ARG A 43 -3.44 -6.53 -10.58
CA ARG A 43 -3.43 -6.92 -9.16
C ARG A 43 -2.07 -6.63 -8.56
N VAL A 44 -2.06 -5.89 -7.46
CA VAL A 44 -0.82 -5.50 -6.77
C VAL A 44 -0.98 -5.70 -5.28
N ARG A 45 0.15 -5.86 -4.60
CA ARG A 45 0.21 -5.79 -3.14
C ARG A 45 1.25 -4.77 -2.72
N ILE A 46 1.00 -4.11 -1.60
CA ILE A 46 1.98 -3.24 -0.94
C ILE A 46 2.73 -4.04 0.13
N GLY A 47 4.01 -3.78 0.30
CA GLY A 47 4.82 -4.48 1.29
C GLY A 47 6.24 -3.94 1.39
N GLY A 48 7.13 -4.78 1.91
CA GLY A 48 8.55 -4.46 2.10
C GLY A 48 9.04 -5.06 3.41
N ASN A 49 10.33 -4.89 3.70
CA ASN A 49 10.91 -5.43 4.92
C ASN A 49 10.32 -4.76 6.18
N GLY A 50 9.85 -5.57 7.14
CA GLY A 50 9.30 -5.10 8.41
C GLY A 50 7.88 -4.52 8.34
N TRP A 51 7.21 -4.58 7.19
CA TRP A 51 5.80 -4.24 7.06
C TRP A 51 4.92 -5.46 7.36
N ILE A 52 3.78 -5.21 8.00
CA ILE A 52 2.78 -6.20 8.33
C ILE A 52 1.39 -5.70 7.93
N SER A 53 0.53 -6.60 7.49
CA SER A 53 -0.83 -6.29 7.03
C SER A 53 -1.66 -5.73 8.18
N SER A 54 -2.39 -4.64 7.95
CA SER A 54 -3.19 -4.01 9.01
C SER A 54 -4.26 -4.97 9.56
N PHE A 55 -4.44 -4.97 10.89
CA PHE A 55 -5.37 -5.89 11.54
C PHE A 55 -6.78 -5.29 11.63
N GLY A 56 -7.78 -6.05 11.19
CA GLY A 56 -9.21 -5.70 11.28
C GLY A 56 -9.87 -5.45 9.92
N GLU A 57 -11.11 -5.92 9.73
CA GLU A 57 -11.83 -5.92 8.44
C GLU A 57 -12.02 -4.52 7.81
N ALA A 58 -11.90 -3.45 8.61
CA ALA A 58 -12.02 -2.07 8.14
C ALA A 58 -10.66 -1.39 7.83
N GLN A 59 -9.53 -2.00 8.20
CA GLN A 59 -8.22 -1.37 8.04
C GLN A 59 -7.59 -1.78 6.71
N ARG A 60 -7.24 -0.78 5.90
CA ARG A 60 -6.56 -0.97 4.63
C ARG A 60 -5.06 -0.88 4.84
N GLY A 61 -4.31 -1.59 4.02
CA GLY A 61 -2.88 -1.40 3.84
C GLY A 61 -2.01 -2.16 4.83
N ILE A 62 -0.84 -1.57 5.10
CA ILE A 62 0.25 -2.16 5.86
C ILE A 62 0.74 -1.17 6.92
N PHE A 63 1.23 -1.70 8.03
CA PHE A 63 1.87 -0.92 9.07
C PHE A 63 3.27 -1.44 9.37
N ARG A 64 4.13 -0.53 9.83
CA ARG A 64 5.47 -0.82 10.31
C ARG A 64 5.71 -0.04 11.59
N LEU A 65 5.97 -0.74 12.69
CA LEU A 65 6.38 -0.10 13.94
C LEU A 65 7.82 0.39 13.81
N GLY A 66 8.10 1.55 14.38
CA GLY A 66 9.41 2.20 14.23
C GLY A 66 9.41 3.64 14.68
N LYS A 67 10.59 4.16 14.99
CA LYS A 67 10.84 5.58 15.32
C LYS A 67 11.83 6.22 14.35
N GLU A 68 12.29 5.47 13.36
CA GLU A 68 13.16 5.97 12.30
C GLU A 68 12.46 7.09 11.55
N GLU A 69 13.20 8.06 11.00
CA GLU A 69 12.55 9.16 10.27
C GLU A 69 11.91 8.68 8.95
N GLN A 70 12.35 7.55 8.41
CA GLN A 70 11.99 7.10 7.07
C GLN A 70 11.70 5.60 7.02
N ALA A 71 10.71 5.23 6.20
CA ALA A 71 10.42 3.86 5.84
C ALA A 71 10.24 3.73 4.31
N ILE A 72 10.79 2.65 3.75
CA ILE A 72 10.65 2.31 2.33
C ILE A 72 9.59 1.21 2.20
N PHE A 73 8.72 1.34 1.22
CA PHE A 73 7.74 0.32 0.85
C PHE A 73 7.77 0.08 -0.67
N ASP A 74 7.28 -1.08 -1.07
CA ASP A 74 7.19 -1.48 -2.46
C ASP A 74 5.75 -1.80 -2.86
N VAL A 75 5.41 -1.47 -4.10
CA VAL A 75 4.23 -1.95 -4.81
C VAL A 75 4.69 -3.06 -5.75
N ILE A 76 4.21 -4.27 -5.49
CA ILE A 76 4.67 -5.51 -6.13
C ILE A 76 3.47 -6.15 -6.86
N VAL A 77 3.74 -6.80 -7.98
CA VAL A 77 2.77 -7.66 -8.69
C VAL A 77 2.26 -8.75 -7.73
N ASP A 78 0.94 -8.89 -7.62
CA ASP A 78 0.32 -9.93 -6.78
C ASP A 78 0.05 -11.21 -7.59
N GLY A 79 1.03 -12.12 -7.55
CA GLY A 79 0.98 -13.39 -8.28
C GLY A 79 1.22 -13.25 -9.79
N ASP A 80 1.28 -14.39 -10.47
CA ASP A 80 1.43 -14.43 -11.91
C ASP A 80 0.15 -13.92 -12.59
N GLN A 81 0.31 -12.96 -13.50
CA GLN A 81 -0.81 -12.34 -14.21
C GLN A 81 -0.40 -11.89 -15.60
N LYS A 82 -1.35 -11.99 -16.54
CA LYS A 82 -1.21 -11.43 -17.89
C LYS A 82 -1.81 -10.03 -17.91
N VAL A 83 -0.96 -9.03 -17.77
CA VAL A 83 -1.37 -7.61 -17.77
C VAL A 83 -1.53 -7.12 -19.20
N ILE A 84 -2.65 -6.43 -19.48
CA ILE A 84 -2.88 -5.80 -20.78
C ILE A 84 -2.11 -4.47 -20.84
N PRO A 85 -1.45 -4.12 -21.97
CA PRO A 85 -0.77 -2.83 -22.10
C PRO A 85 -1.69 -1.64 -21.81
N GLY A 86 -1.22 -0.69 -21.00
CA GLY A 86 -1.98 0.49 -20.64
C GLY A 86 -1.32 1.32 -19.54
N GLU A 87 -1.98 2.42 -19.18
CA GLU A 87 -1.58 3.29 -18.06
C GLU A 87 -2.33 2.86 -16.80
N TYR A 88 -1.60 2.52 -15.74
CA TYR A 88 -2.14 2.14 -14.43
C TYR A 88 -1.65 3.13 -13.37
N MET A 89 -2.56 3.90 -12.79
CA MET A 89 -2.21 4.93 -11.81
C MET A 89 -2.14 4.34 -10.40
N LEU A 90 -0.93 4.29 -9.84
CA LEU A 90 -0.70 3.91 -8.46
C LEU A 90 -0.86 5.13 -7.56
N SER A 91 -1.97 5.20 -6.82
CA SER A 91 -2.23 6.27 -5.85
C SER A 91 -2.08 5.72 -4.43
N ILE A 92 -1.15 6.28 -3.66
CA ILE A 92 -0.78 5.82 -2.32
C ILE A 92 -0.99 6.95 -1.31
N SER A 93 -1.50 6.60 -0.14
CA SER A 93 -1.62 7.47 1.02
C SER A 93 -0.85 6.85 2.18
N GLY A 94 -0.44 7.67 3.15
CA GLY A 94 0.17 7.18 4.37
C GLY A 94 0.12 8.20 5.50
N GLU A 95 0.19 7.71 6.73
CA GLU A 95 0.20 8.52 7.95
C GLU A 95 1.20 8.00 8.99
N CYS A 96 1.74 8.93 9.78
CA CYS A 96 2.60 8.59 10.91
C CYS A 96 1.71 8.19 12.08
N ILE A 97 1.96 7.03 12.68
CA ILE A 97 1.20 6.52 13.82
C ILE A 97 1.80 7.07 15.10
N VAL A 98 0.97 7.58 16.01
CA VAL A 98 1.35 7.89 17.39
C VAL A 98 0.49 7.05 18.32
N LEU A 99 1.05 6.02 18.93
CA LEU A 99 0.36 5.25 19.97
C LEU A 99 0.25 6.12 21.24
N GLY A 100 -0.95 6.60 21.57
CA GLY A 100 -1.19 7.37 22.80
C GLY A 100 -2.17 8.55 22.71
N ARG A 101 -3.08 8.62 21.74
CA ARG A 101 -4.28 9.47 21.78
C ARG A 101 -5.53 8.67 21.52
#